data_AF-A0A957ZCK0-F1
#
_entry.id   AF-A0A957ZCK0-F1
#
_cell.length_a   1.000
_cell.length_b   1.000
_cell.length_c   1.000
_cell.angle_alpha   90.00
_cell.angle_beta   90.00
_cell.angle_gamma   90.00
#
_symmetry.space_group_name_H-M   'P 1'
#
loop_
_entity.id
_entity.type
_entity.pdbx_description
1 polymer ?
#
loop_
_entity_poly.entity_id
_entity_poly.type
_entity_poly.pdbx_seq_one_letter_code
_entity_poly.pdbx_strand_id
1 'polypeptide(L)'
;TMMIPATVTLIPQYLLWFKLKMINTYVPLTIGSWLGGSAFMIFLLRQFIMSIPRDLDEAALIDGANPFHILWRIIVPLMKPALTTVAILQFLNEWNDFFAPFIYLNRQPLYTAAVGLRYFQYIPLETNDPRDHLLMAA
;
A
#
# COMPACT_ATOMS: atom_id res chain seq x y z
N THR A 1 -5.69 -11.72 6.16
CA THR A 1 -5.92 -12.04 4.73
C THR A 1 -4.84 -12.92 4.09
N MET A 2 -3.86 -13.48 4.83
CA MET A 2 -2.84 -14.33 4.19
C MET A 2 -3.33 -15.73 3.77
N MET A 3 -4.56 -16.12 4.11
CA MET A 3 -5.10 -17.47 3.83
C MET A 3 -6.11 -17.53 2.69
N ILE A 4 -6.61 -16.39 2.19
CA ILE A 4 -7.55 -16.35 1.06
C ILE A 4 -6.84 -15.69 -0.12
N PRO A 5 -6.78 -16.34 -1.31
CA PRO A 5 -6.14 -15.76 -2.48
C PRO A 5 -6.82 -14.45 -2.90
N ALA A 6 -6.04 -13.39 -3.10
CA ALA A 6 -6.55 -12.07 -3.49
C ALA A 6 -7.39 -12.10 -4.78
N THR A 7 -7.12 -13.07 -5.67
CA THR A 7 -7.87 -13.30 -6.91
C THR A 7 -9.34 -13.65 -6.66
N VAL A 8 -9.65 -14.35 -5.56
CA VAL A 8 -11.03 -14.76 -5.24
C VAL A 8 -11.86 -13.57 -4.77
N THR A 9 -11.22 -12.64 -4.05
CA THR A 9 -11.87 -11.42 -3.56
C THR A 9 -11.95 -10.30 -4.60
N LEU A 10 -11.24 -10.45 -5.72
CA LEU A 10 -11.12 -9.43 -6.77
C LEU A 10 -12.46 -9.02 -7.38
N ILE A 11 -13.26 -10.01 -7.83
CA ILE A 11 -14.55 -9.73 -8.48
C ILE A 11 -15.54 -9.07 -7.50
N PRO A 12 -15.76 -9.59 -6.28
CA PRO A 12 -16.63 -8.94 -5.30
C PRO A 12 -16.17 -7.51 -4.95
N GLN A 13 -14.87 -7.29 -4.78
CA GLN A 13 -14.31 -5.98 -4.43
C GLN A 13 -14.48 -4.97 -5.57
N TYR A 14 -14.27 -5.41 -6.82
CA TYR A 14 -14.55 -4.57 -7.99
C TYR A 14 -16.03 -4.17 -8.06
N LEU A 15 -16.94 -5.13 -7.90
CA LEU A 15 -18.38 -4.87 -7.93
C LEU A 15 -18.82 -3.90 -6.83
N LEU A 16 -18.19 -3.95 -5.66
CA LEU A 16 -18.44 -3.00 -4.57
C LEU A 16 -18.07 -1.57 -4.99
N TRP A 17 -16.86 -1.35 -5.48
CA TRP A 17 -16.42 -0.02 -5.92
C TRP A 17 -17.18 0.49 -7.15
N PHE A 18 -17.57 -0.42 -8.05
CA PHE A 18 -18.43 -0.13 -9.17
C PHE A 18 -19.81 0.36 -8.72
N LYS A 19 -20.47 -0.34 -7.79
CA LYS A 19 -21.76 0.06 -7.23
C LYS A 19 -21.68 1.38 -6.47
N LEU A 20 -20.55 1.65 -5.80
CA LEU A 20 -20.27 2.92 -5.14
C LEU A 20 -19.92 4.05 -6.13
N LYS A 21 -19.82 3.78 -7.43
CA LYS A 21 -19.41 4.72 -8.49
C LYS A 21 -18.05 5.37 -8.23
N MET A 22 -17.16 4.68 -7.51
CA MET A 22 -15.80 5.15 -7.19
C MET A 22 -14.73 4.49 -8.08
N ILE A 23 -15.13 3.77 -9.12
CA ILE A 23 -14.23 3.34 -10.19
C ILE A 23 -13.70 4.56 -10.96
N ASN A 24 -12.49 4.46 -11.53
CA ASN A 24 -11.74 5.59 -12.09
C ASN A 24 -11.39 6.69 -11.08
N THR A 25 -11.17 6.31 -9.82
CA THR A 25 -10.61 7.19 -8.79
C THR A 25 -9.49 6.45 -8.07
N TYR A 26 -8.63 7.17 -7.36
CA TYR A 26 -7.59 6.54 -6.53
C TYR A 26 -8.12 5.96 -5.21
N VAL A 27 -9.39 6.22 -4.86
CA VAL A 27 -10.01 5.76 -3.60
C VAL A 27 -9.88 4.24 -3.39
N PRO A 28 -10.27 3.35 -4.33
CA PRO A 28 -10.13 1.91 -4.15
C PRO A 28 -8.68 1.44 -3.98
N LEU A 29 -7.70 2.24 -4.42
CA LEU A 29 -6.28 1.93 -4.34
C LEU A 29 -5.69 2.38 -3.00
N THR A 30 -6.11 3.54 -2.48
CA THR A 30 -5.50 4.15 -1.29
C THR A 30 -6.18 3.82 0.02
N ILE A 31 -7.50 3.60 0.03
CA ILE A 31 -8.26 3.48 1.28
C ILE A 31 -7.89 2.25 2.10
N GLY A 32 -7.66 1.11 1.44
CA GLY A 32 -7.22 -0.11 2.11
C GLY A 32 -5.86 0.09 2.76
N SER A 33 -4.97 0.76 2.05
CA SER A 33 -3.63 1.07 2.53
C SER A 33 -3.63 2.04 3.69
N TRP A 34 -4.51 3.04 3.66
CA TRP A 34 -4.66 4.01 4.74
C TRP A 34 -5.18 3.39 6.03
N LEU A 35 -6.04 2.36 5.94
CA LEU A 35 -6.63 1.67 7.10
C LEU A 35 -5.71 0.59 7.71
N GLY A 36 -4.42 0.57 7.35
CA GLY A 36 -3.43 -0.34 7.94
C GLY A 36 -2.67 -1.18 6.92
N GLY A 37 -2.76 -0.88 5.62
CA GLY A 37 -1.95 -1.55 4.60
C GLY A 37 -2.37 -3.00 4.43
N SER A 38 -1.57 -3.86 5.05
CA SER A 38 -1.78 -5.29 5.08
C SER A 38 -1.76 -5.80 6.52
N ALA A 39 -2.42 -6.95 6.74
CA ALA A 39 -2.38 -7.66 8.01
C ALA A 39 -0.94 -7.96 8.49
N PHE A 40 0.00 -8.12 7.55
CA PHE A 40 1.41 -8.31 7.85
C PHE A 40 2.06 -7.06 8.46
N MET A 41 1.79 -5.86 7.93
CA MET A 41 2.33 -4.62 8.49
C MET A 41 1.79 -4.36 9.90
N ILE A 42 0.49 -4.61 10.13
CA ILE A 42 -0.12 -4.54 11.47
C ILE A 42 0.55 -5.54 12.42
N PHE A 43 0.78 -6.77 11.95
CA PHE A 43 1.48 -7.79 12.73
C PHE A 43 2.89 -7.34 13.10
N LEU A 44 3.68 -6.84 12.14
CA LEU A 44 5.04 -6.35 12.40
C LEU A 44 5.06 -5.22 13.44
N LEU A 45 4.18 -4.22 13.31
CA LEU A 45 4.09 -3.13 14.29
C LEU A 45 3.72 -3.65 15.67
N ARG A 46 2.78 -4.59 15.75
CA ARG A 46 2.40 -5.23 17.01
C ARG A 46 3.57 -5.98 17.63
N GLN A 47 4.33 -6.75 16.85
CA GLN A 47 5.51 -7.47 17.36
C GLN A 47 6.56 -6.49 17.89
N PHE A 48 6.78 -5.38 17.19
CA PHE A 48 7.70 -4.34 17.67
C PHE A 48 7.23 -3.73 19.00
N ILE A 49 5.94 -3.35 19.10
CA ILE A 49 5.37 -2.83 20.36
C ILE A 49 5.57 -3.81 21.51
N MET A 50 5.35 -5.11 21.28
CA MET A 50 5.52 -6.13 22.31
C MET A 50 6.96 -6.29 22.80
N SER A 51 7.96 -5.83 22.03
CA SER A 51 9.36 -5.82 22.45
C SER A 51 9.71 -4.62 23.35
N ILE A 52 8.85 -3.61 23.44
CA ILE A 52 9.05 -2.45 24.30
C ILE A 52 8.79 -2.86 25.76
N PRO A 53 9.71 -2.58 26.70
CA PRO A 53 9.52 -2.88 28.12
C PRO A 53 8.27 -2.19 28.69
N ARG A 54 7.45 -2.95 29.43
CA ARG A 54 6.20 -2.45 30.03
C ARG A 54 6.43 -1.45 31.17
N ASP A 55 7.62 -1.46 31.78
CA ASP A 55 7.98 -0.57 32.87
C ASP A 55 7.82 0.91 32.51
N LEU A 56 7.95 1.26 31.22
CA LEU A 56 7.73 2.61 30.71
C LEU A 56 6.26 3.04 30.80
N ASP A 57 5.34 2.11 30.51
CA ASP A 57 3.90 2.37 30.59
C ASP A 57 3.46 2.47 32.05
N GLU A 58 4.00 1.61 32.91
CA GLU A 58 3.72 1.61 34.35
C GLU A 58 4.25 2.88 35.03
N ALA A 59 5.47 3.31 34.71
CA ALA A 59 6.02 4.58 35.20
C ALA A 59 5.17 5.77 34.77
N ALA A 60 4.76 5.83 33.50
CA ALA A 60 3.91 6.91 33.00
C ALA A 60 2.52 6.91 33.66
N LEU A 61 1.97 5.73 33.95
CA LEU A 61 0.70 5.61 34.67
C LEU A 61 0.81 6.13 36.11
N ILE A 62 1.93 5.84 36.79
CA ILE A 62 2.23 6.37 38.13
C ILE A 62 2.35 7.91 38.08
N ASP A 63 2.93 8.46 37.02
CA ASP A 63 3.01 9.91 36.76
C ASP A 63 1.65 10.55 36.37
N GLY A 64 0.57 9.77 36.34
CA GLY A 64 -0.78 10.23 36.03
C GLY A 64 -1.04 10.43 34.53
N ALA A 65 -0.20 9.89 33.65
CA ALA A 65 -0.43 9.93 32.22
C ALA A 65 -1.63 9.06 31.83
N ASN A 66 -2.51 9.61 30.98
CA ASN A 66 -3.59 8.83 30.40
C ASN A 66 -3.09 7.93 29.25
N PRO A 67 -3.83 6.88 28.86
CA PRO A 67 -3.40 5.96 27.79
C PRO A 67 -3.09 6.62 26.45
N PHE A 68 -3.80 7.70 26.10
CA PHE A 68 -3.55 8.44 24.86
C PHE A 68 -2.22 9.19 24.91
N HIS A 69 -1.85 9.72 26.08
CA HIS A 69 -0.56 10.34 26.32
C HIS A 69 0.58 9.31 26.20
N ILE A 70 0.42 8.14 26.83
CA ILE A 70 1.40 7.04 26.74
C ILE A 70 1.60 6.63 25.27
N LEU A 71 0.50 6.44 24.53
CA LEU A 71 0.56 6.09 23.12
C LEU A 71 1.37 7.11 22.30
N TRP A 72 1.00 8.39 22.34
CA TRP A 72 1.59 9.39 21.46
C TRP A 72 2.94 9.92 21.91
N ARG A 73 3.21 9.97 23.22
CA ARG A 73 4.46 10.55 23.75
C ARG A 73 5.53 9.52 24.08
N ILE A 74 5.17 8.25 24.28
CA ILE A 74 6.12 7.20 24.68
C ILE A 74 6.21 6.16 23.58
N ILE A 75 5.10 5.48 23.27
CA ILE A 75 5.10 4.35 22.34
C ILE A 75 5.42 4.79 20.90
N VAL A 76 4.73 5.79 20.36
CA VAL A 76 4.94 6.25 18.97
C VAL A 76 6.39 6.71 18.69
N PRO A 77 7.05 7.52 19.55
CA PRO A 77 8.45 7.88 19.36
C PRO A 77 9.42 6.69 19.41
N LEU A 78 9.17 5.70 20.27
CA LEU A 78 9.97 4.49 20.34
C LEU A 78 9.77 3.58 19.13
N MET A 79 8.57 3.61 18.54
CA MET A 79 8.22 2.87 17.32
C MET A 79 8.76 3.48 16.02
N LYS A 80 9.41 4.65 16.04
CA LYS A 80 9.93 5.32 14.83
C LYS A 80 10.67 4.37 13.87
N PRO A 81 11.60 3.50 14.30
CA PRO A 81 12.31 2.60 13.39
C PRO A 81 11.37 1.61 12.68
N ALA A 82 10.39 1.06 13.41
CA ALA A 82 9.40 0.15 12.86
C ALA A 82 8.45 0.86 11.88
N LEU A 83 8.01 2.07 12.23
CA LEU A 83 7.16 2.90 11.37
C LEU A 83 7.88 3.25 10.06
N THR A 84 9.16 3.61 10.11
CA THR A 84 9.97 3.86 8.90
C THR A 84 10.05 2.62 8.02
N THR A 85 10.27 1.45 8.61
CA THR A 85 10.34 0.18 7.88
C THR A 85 9.01 -0.12 7.18
N VAL A 86 7.89 0.01 7.89
CA VAL A 86 6.55 -0.20 7.33
C VAL A 86 6.26 0.81 6.23
N ALA A 87 6.64 2.08 6.39
CA ALA A 87 6.44 3.11 5.37
C ALA A 87 7.19 2.76 4.08
N ILE A 88 8.45 2.34 4.16
CA ILE A 88 9.25 1.92 3.01
C ILE A 88 8.63 0.70 2.33
N LEU A 89 8.30 -0.34 3.10
CA LEU A 89 7.74 -1.58 2.54
C LEU A 89 6.37 -1.34 1.89
N GLN A 90 5.51 -0.53 2.51
CA GLN A 90 4.20 -0.18 1.96
C GLN A 90 4.36 0.64 0.68
N PHE A 91 5.25 1.62 0.66
CA PHE A 91 5.54 2.41 -0.53
C PHE A 91 6.00 1.53 -1.68
N LEU A 92 6.95 0.62 -1.44
CA LEU A 92 7.43 -0.32 -2.46
C LEU A 92 6.33 -1.24 -2.97
N ASN A 93 5.41 -1.67 -2.09
CA ASN A 93 4.30 -2.52 -2.49
C ASN A 93 3.37 -1.80 -3.47
N GLU A 94 2.95 -0.57 -3.15
CA GLU A 94 2.04 0.18 -4.01
C GLU A 94 2.71 0.74 -5.26
N TRP A 95 3.98 1.13 -5.16
CA TRP A 95 4.73 1.62 -6.31
C TRP A 95 4.89 0.54 -7.39
N ASN A 96 5.08 -0.71 -6.97
CA ASN A 96 5.24 -1.85 -7.86
C ASN A 96 3.90 -2.52 -8.22
N ASP A 97 2.77 -2.08 -7.66
CA ASP A 97 1.47 -2.68 -7.96
C ASP A 97 0.98 -2.26 -9.36
N PHE A 98 0.80 -3.26 -10.20
CA PHE A 98 0.24 -3.11 -11.54
C PHE A 98 -1.24 -3.52 -11.59
N PHE A 99 -1.62 -4.57 -10.86
CA PHE A 99 -2.89 -5.25 -11.07
C PHE A 99 -4.08 -4.42 -10.59
N ALA A 100 -4.03 -3.84 -9.40
CA ALA A 100 -5.15 -3.06 -8.90
C ALA A 100 -5.37 -1.77 -9.71
N PRO A 101 -4.33 -0.96 -10.03
CA PRO A 101 -4.51 0.21 -10.87
C PRO A 101 -5.06 -0.13 -12.25
N PHE A 102 -4.61 -1.23 -12.87
CA PHE A 102 -5.12 -1.69 -14.16
C PHE A 102 -6.61 -2.03 -14.13
N ILE A 103 -7.13 -2.56 -13.02
CA ILE A 103 -8.54 -2.93 -12.88
C ILE A 103 -9.43 -1.72 -12.58
N TYR A 104 -8.96 -0.79 -11.73
CA TYR A 104 -9.77 0.30 -11.22
C TYR A 104 -9.67 1.60 -12.04
N LEU A 105 -8.59 1.80 -12.79
CA LEU A 105 -8.32 3.01 -13.56
C LEU A 105 -8.42 2.71 -15.06
N ASN A 106 -9.55 3.05 -15.67
CA ASN A 106 -9.79 2.86 -17.11
C ASN A 106 -9.58 4.13 -17.94
N ARG A 107 -9.13 5.24 -17.31
CA ARG A 107 -8.87 6.51 -17.99
C ARG A 107 -7.36 6.75 -18.04
N GLN A 108 -6.83 6.94 -19.25
CA GLN A 108 -5.41 7.22 -19.49
C GLN A 108 -4.77 8.30 -18.59
N PRO A 109 -5.41 9.46 -18.30
CA PRO A 109 -4.81 10.46 -17.41
C PRO A 109 -4.64 10.02 -15.95
N LEU A 110 -5.24 8.89 -15.55
CA LEU A 110 -5.14 8.35 -14.19
C LEU A 110 -4.15 7.18 -14.11
N TYR A 111 -3.53 6.76 -15.21
CA TYR A 111 -2.65 5.60 -15.17
C TYR A 111 -1.45 5.85 -14.26
N THR A 112 -1.15 4.87 -13.41
CA THR A 112 0.11 4.83 -12.65
C THR A 112 1.27 4.57 -13.61
N ALA A 113 2.50 4.84 -13.16
CA ALA A 113 3.70 4.61 -13.99
C ALA A 113 3.77 3.16 -14.52
N ALA A 114 3.43 2.17 -13.70
CA ALA A 114 3.38 0.77 -14.10
C ALA A 114 2.37 0.48 -15.21
N VAL A 115 1.15 1.03 -15.10
CA VAL A 115 0.09 0.86 -16.13
C VAL A 115 0.44 1.63 -17.40
N GLY A 116 0.93 2.87 -17.26
CA GLY A 116 1.34 3.71 -18.37
C GLY A 116 2.45 3.07 -19.19
N LEU A 117 3.50 2.55 -18.55
CA LEU A 117 4.59 1.85 -19.24
C LEU A 117 4.08 0.65 -20.05
N ARG A 118 3.15 -0.14 -19.50
CA ARG A 118 2.54 -1.28 -20.20
C ARG A 118 1.70 -0.82 -21.39
N TYR A 119 0.96 0.27 -21.24
CA TYR A 119 0.19 0.89 -22.33
C TYR A 119 1.11 1.38 -23.45
N PHE A 120 2.24 2.00 -23.14
CA PHE A 120 3.26 2.40 -24.13
C PHE A 120 3.91 1.22 -24.85
N GLN A 121 4.13 0.08 -24.17
CA GLN A 121 4.65 -1.13 -24.81
C GLN A 121 3.66 -1.74 -25.82
N TYR A 122 2.35 -1.61 -25.56
CA TYR A 122 1.29 -2.25 -26.35
C TYR A 122 0.66 -1.37 -27.42
N ILE A 123 0.90 -0.06 -27.40
CA ILE A 123 0.70 0.77 -28.59
C ILE A 123 2.02 0.69 -29.34
N PRO A 124 2.15 -0.19 -30.35
CA PRO A 124 3.18 0.06 -31.34
C PRO A 124 2.82 1.44 -31.87
N LEU A 125 3.80 2.34 -31.90
CA LEU A 125 3.72 3.53 -32.73
C LEU A 125 3.06 3.09 -34.04
N GLU A 126 1.87 3.62 -34.37
CA GLU A 126 1.12 3.33 -35.60
C GLU A 126 1.89 3.83 -36.86
N THR A 127 3.22 3.81 -36.81
CA THR A 127 4.15 4.16 -37.85
C THR A 127 5.25 3.07 -37.90
N ASN A 128 4.80 1.87 -38.25
CA ASN A 128 5.44 0.96 -39.21
C ASN A 128 6.98 0.77 -39.12
N ASP A 129 7.50 0.30 -37.97
CA ASP A 129 8.58 -0.69 -37.94
C ASP A 129 8.91 -1.18 -36.51
N PRO A 130 9.01 -2.50 -36.24
CA PRO A 130 9.46 -3.03 -34.96
C PRO A 130 10.97 -2.82 -34.78
N ARG A 131 11.35 -1.94 -33.84
CA ARG A 131 12.74 -1.57 -33.53
C ARG A 131 13.38 -2.38 -32.39
N ASP A 132 13.04 -3.67 -32.31
CA ASP A 132 13.57 -4.59 -31.28
C ASP A 132 15.12 -4.67 -31.33
N HIS A 133 15.70 -4.38 -32.48
CA HIS A 133 17.14 -4.28 -32.69
C HIS A 133 17.84 -3.15 -31.91
N LEU A 134 17.13 -2.11 -31.45
CA LEU A 134 17.73 -1.02 -30.66
C LEU A 134 17.88 -1.37 -29.17
N LEU A 135 17.10 -2.34 -28.66
CA LEU A 135 17.17 -2.77 -27.26
C LEU A 135 18.29 -3.78 -26.99
N MET A 136 18.87 -4.38 -28.03
CA MET A 136 20.00 -5.31 -27.92
C MET A 136 21.38 -4.62 -28.01
N ALA A 137 21.42 -3.30 -28.17
CA ALA A 137 22.64 -2.52 -28.38
C ALA A 137 23.00 -1.59 -27.20
N ALA A 138 22.33 -1.72 -26.05
CA ALA A 138 22.64 -0.98 -24.82
C ALA A 138 23.18 -1.93 -23.74
#